data_AF-A0A7X6LA65-F1
#
_entry.id   AF-A0A7X6LA65-F1
#
_cell.length_a   1.000
_cell.length_b   1.000
_cell.length_c   1.000
_cell.angle_alpha   90.00
_cell.angle_beta   90.00
_cell.angle_gamma   90.00
#
_symmetry.space_group_name_H-M   'P 1'
#
loop_
_entity.id
_entity.type
_entity.pdbx_description
1 polymer ?
#
loop_
_entity_poly.entity_id
_entity_poly.type
_entity_poly.pdbx_seq_one_letter_code
_entity_poly.pdbx_strand_id
1 'polypeptide(L)'
;MSFPSVRVAGVERGPFAAFVFVGSPLLVGLSAKTPWWVSAVVVTVLVVTVTVRVNERTPVRWLLDWAAYRKGRTARARERTQVAGIRDVQVAAGVCGVNEAGSTLIAMIQLAPNLDLPTVIAERTLYTEDTISVDMLFPMLDQFGIAVDIDIVTTGQRVRSTGSYSMLYDQLIGTHPVVGDRLTWLVVRLDQERNLAALSKRGPCAVVAPKALASATHRIASRLRERGIAAHALPAAALRDATRLLHAGVELSDLRETWSNLESSVPGRCVTSFLIDWTRLGGETLDDCWTWNRGRTTLVVSLTDDTGGPRAIVRFIGPAVTTEPPDYLRLLRGDQSNALLASLPTGSSIRALRGFESGADIAPEELVADLAIAIGPNGQILGAISGQPRHTLALPLFDPARFNPRRRTIDVHARLPVAQQIILRAMVVGADVEIHSARPDSWRQLVSAVGDPRSMRLADPGDGHTGAQTTEAETPATIAVFDHLPPRASSAHTTVTISEPGGPRRRAVDLAINQVSATAVDVSIPMRTVRVELIEPRGETRYFETVDGPPAHNAGVSGPVVAPPQPGGRRVS
;
A
#
# COMPACT_ATOMS: atom_id res chain seq x y z
N MET A 1 -21.33 -20.29 -7.98
CA MET A 1 -20.72 -21.50 -7.39
C MET A 1 -19.74 -22.06 -8.42
N SER A 2 -18.44 -21.77 -8.28
CA SER A 2 -17.43 -22.41 -9.12
C SER A 2 -17.09 -23.78 -8.52
N PHE A 3 -16.98 -24.81 -9.37
CA PHE A 3 -16.59 -26.14 -8.90
C PHE A 3 -15.10 -26.15 -8.55
N PRO A 4 -14.67 -26.85 -7.48
CA PRO A 4 -13.26 -26.96 -7.15
C PRO A 4 -12.48 -27.57 -8.32
N SER A 5 -11.35 -26.95 -8.68
CA SER A 5 -10.50 -27.46 -9.76
C SER A 5 -9.78 -28.74 -9.31
N VAL A 6 -10.37 -29.89 -9.62
CA VAL A 6 -9.78 -31.21 -9.35
C VAL A 6 -8.73 -31.50 -10.42
N ARG A 7 -7.46 -31.58 -10.03
CA ARG A 7 -6.37 -32.07 -10.88
C ARG A 7 -5.80 -33.37 -10.29
N VAL A 8 -5.70 -34.40 -11.13
CA VAL A 8 -4.98 -35.65 -10.81
C VAL A 8 -3.54 -35.46 -11.25
N ALA A 9 -2.61 -35.40 -10.30
CA ALA A 9 -1.18 -35.17 -10.55
C ALA A 9 -0.31 -35.94 -9.54
N GLY A 10 1.01 -35.94 -9.76
CA GLY A 10 1.97 -36.85 -9.14
C GLY A 10 1.96 -36.95 -7.60
N VAL A 11 2.38 -38.11 -7.13
CA VAL A 11 2.30 -38.56 -5.73
C VAL A 11 3.38 -37.90 -4.86
N GLU A 12 2.99 -37.26 -3.76
CA GLU A 12 3.89 -36.67 -2.77
C GLU A 12 4.65 -37.74 -1.95
N ARG A 13 5.99 -37.67 -1.94
CA ARG A 13 6.86 -38.66 -1.27
C ARG A 13 6.56 -38.85 0.24
N GLY A 14 6.18 -37.79 0.95
CA GLY A 14 5.89 -37.81 2.39
C GLY A 14 4.63 -38.61 2.77
N PRO A 15 3.42 -38.18 2.36
CA PRO A 15 2.20 -38.95 2.63
C PRO A 15 2.18 -40.30 1.90
N PHE A 16 2.93 -40.48 0.81
CA PHE A 16 3.14 -41.81 0.21
C PHE A 16 4.00 -42.74 1.07
N ALA A 17 5.07 -42.23 1.70
CA ALA A 17 5.80 -43.03 2.69
C ALA A 17 4.88 -43.41 3.86
N ALA A 18 4.07 -42.49 4.37
CA ALA A 18 3.07 -42.81 5.40
C ALA A 18 2.02 -43.83 4.91
N PHE A 19 1.56 -43.73 3.66
CA PHE A 19 0.69 -44.72 3.02
C PHE A 19 1.33 -46.11 2.98
N VAL A 20 2.60 -46.21 2.57
CA VAL A 20 3.32 -47.49 2.49
C VAL A 20 3.58 -48.07 3.89
N PHE A 21 4.10 -47.28 4.83
CA PHE A 21 4.47 -47.78 6.16
C PHE A 21 3.27 -48.04 7.09
N VAL A 22 2.20 -47.24 7.03
CA VAL A 22 1.00 -47.39 7.89
C VAL A 22 -0.09 -48.20 7.18
N GLY A 23 -0.25 -48.05 5.86
CA GLY A 23 -1.26 -48.77 5.09
C GLY A 23 -0.97 -50.26 4.95
N SER A 24 0.29 -50.68 4.74
CA SER A 24 0.65 -52.10 4.63
C SER A 24 0.22 -52.95 5.83
N PRO A 25 0.58 -52.63 7.10
CA PRO A 25 0.13 -53.43 8.24
C PRO A 25 -1.39 -53.37 8.45
N LEU A 26 -2.04 -52.25 8.12
CA LEU A 26 -3.49 -52.09 8.27
C LEU A 26 -4.27 -52.95 7.24
N LEU A 27 -3.76 -53.03 6.00
CA LEU A 27 -4.30 -53.87 4.93
C LEU A 27 -4.10 -55.37 5.20
N VAL A 28 -2.92 -55.76 5.70
CA VAL A 28 -2.65 -57.14 6.13
C VAL A 28 -3.59 -57.54 7.29
N GLY A 29 -3.82 -56.63 8.25
CA GLY A 29 -4.78 -56.82 9.34
C GLY A 29 -6.23 -56.99 8.88
N LEU A 30 -6.70 -56.19 7.91
CA LEU A 30 -8.07 -56.33 7.36
C LEU A 30 -8.23 -57.59 6.49
N SER A 31 -7.22 -57.96 5.69
CA SER A 31 -7.34 -59.10 4.76
C SER A 31 -7.59 -60.46 5.45
N ALA A 32 -7.30 -60.57 6.75
CA ALA A 32 -7.48 -61.80 7.51
C ALA A 32 -8.95 -62.06 7.94
N LYS A 33 -9.84 -61.05 7.94
CA LYS A 33 -11.21 -61.17 8.46
C LYS A 33 -12.29 -60.40 7.70
N THR A 34 -11.95 -59.63 6.68
CA THR A 34 -12.88 -58.70 6.02
C THR A 34 -13.04 -59.03 4.53
N PRO A 35 -14.27 -59.03 3.95
CA PRO A 35 -14.46 -59.35 2.54
C PRO A 35 -13.75 -58.35 1.62
N TRP A 36 -13.19 -58.86 0.52
CA TRP A 36 -12.25 -58.17 -0.37
C TRP A 36 -12.71 -56.79 -0.89
N TRP A 37 -14.02 -56.60 -1.07
CA TRP A 37 -14.59 -55.33 -1.52
C TRP A 37 -14.41 -54.21 -0.49
N VAL A 38 -14.38 -54.51 0.81
CA VAL A 38 -14.08 -53.50 1.86
C VAL A 38 -12.62 -53.07 1.73
N SER A 39 -11.69 -54.00 1.56
CA SER A 39 -10.27 -53.68 1.34
C SER A 39 -10.09 -52.85 0.07
N ALA A 40 -10.79 -53.17 -1.02
CA ALA A 40 -10.75 -52.39 -2.26
C ALA A 40 -11.31 -50.96 -2.07
N VAL A 41 -12.42 -50.80 -1.34
CA VAL A 41 -12.98 -49.48 -1.00
C VAL A 41 -12.02 -48.69 -0.10
N VAL A 42 -11.44 -49.32 0.93
CA VAL A 42 -10.46 -48.67 1.82
C VAL A 42 -9.24 -48.22 1.02
N VAL A 43 -8.64 -49.08 0.19
CA VAL A 43 -7.51 -48.69 -0.68
C VAL A 43 -7.92 -47.55 -1.61
N THR A 44 -9.09 -47.61 -2.24
CA THR A 44 -9.55 -46.57 -3.16
C THR A 44 -9.72 -45.23 -2.45
N VAL A 45 -10.37 -45.20 -1.29
CA VAL A 45 -10.53 -43.99 -0.46
C VAL A 45 -9.17 -43.45 -0.01
N LEU A 46 -8.24 -44.32 0.42
CA LEU A 46 -6.92 -43.90 0.91
C LEU A 46 -6.03 -43.38 -0.23
N VAL A 47 -6.06 -44.02 -1.40
CA VAL A 47 -5.41 -43.54 -2.63
C VAL A 47 -6.01 -42.20 -3.07
N VAL A 48 -7.34 -42.07 -3.14
CA VAL A 48 -8.02 -40.80 -3.47
C VAL A 48 -7.65 -39.69 -2.48
N THR A 49 -7.58 -39.99 -1.18
CA THR A 49 -7.19 -39.04 -0.12
C THR A 49 -5.73 -38.57 -0.22
N VAL A 50 -4.85 -39.37 -0.81
CA VAL A 50 -3.42 -39.02 -1.02
C VAL A 50 -3.15 -38.42 -2.40
N THR A 51 -3.96 -38.74 -3.42
CA THR A 51 -3.72 -38.34 -4.82
C THR A 51 -4.58 -37.18 -5.33
N VAL A 52 -5.80 -37.02 -4.79
CA VAL A 52 -6.70 -35.95 -5.24
C VAL A 52 -6.32 -34.64 -4.54
N ARG A 53 -5.80 -33.71 -5.34
CA ARG A 53 -5.51 -32.34 -4.91
C ARG A 53 -6.75 -31.48 -5.13
N VAL A 54 -7.24 -30.86 -4.06
CA VAL A 54 -8.31 -29.87 -4.09
C VAL A 54 -7.69 -28.53 -3.74
N ASN A 55 -7.71 -27.57 -4.67
CA ASN A 55 -7.03 -26.28 -4.53
C ASN A 55 -5.54 -26.44 -4.15
N GLU A 56 -4.83 -27.29 -4.90
CA GLU A 56 -3.39 -27.56 -4.77
C GLU A 56 -2.95 -28.20 -3.44
N ARG A 57 -3.86 -28.55 -2.53
CA ARG A 57 -3.56 -29.31 -1.30
C ARG A 57 -4.25 -30.68 -1.30
N THR A 58 -3.58 -31.69 -0.77
CA THR A 58 -4.21 -32.96 -0.40
C THR A 58 -5.01 -32.80 0.90
N PRO A 59 -6.11 -33.55 1.10
CA PRO A 59 -6.88 -33.49 2.34
C PRO A 59 -6.07 -33.89 3.58
N VAL A 60 -5.05 -34.76 3.43
CA VAL A 60 -4.06 -35.04 4.49
C VAL A 60 -3.31 -33.78 4.88
N ARG A 61 -2.76 -33.04 3.90
CA ARG A 61 -2.04 -31.79 4.15
C ARG A 61 -2.94 -30.72 4.75
N TRP A 62 -4.19 -30.59 4.29
CA TRP A 62 -5.18 -29.70 4.90
C TRP A 62 -5.42 -30.02 6.39
N LEU A 63 -5.52 -31.31 6.75
CA LEU A 63 -5.72 -31.72 8.14
C LEU A 63 -4.48 -31.45 9.01
N LEU A 64 -3.27 -31.68 8.47
CA LEU A 64 -2.01 -31.31 9.12
C LEU A 64 -1.88 -29.79 9.31
N ASP A 65 -2.25 -29.00 8.30
CA ASP A 65 -2.27 -27.54 8.35
C ASP A 65 -3.23 -27.04 9.42
N TRP A 66 -4.44 -27.60 9.48
CA TRP A 66 -5.45 -27.27 10.49
C TRP A 66 -5.02 -27.67 11.90
N ALA A 67 -4.38 -28.83 12.07
CA ALA A 67 -3.83 -29.28 13.34
C ALA A 67 -2.68 -28.38 13.81
N ALA A 68 -1.77 -28.00 12.91
CA ALA A 68 -0.68 -27.07 13.19
C ALA A 68 -1.21 -25.67 13.56
N TYR A 69 -2.18 -25.16 12.81
CA TYR A 69 -2.90 -23.91 13.11
C TYR A 69 -3.54 -23.94 14.51
N ARG A 70 -4.29 -24.99 14.86
CA ARG A 70 -4.92 -25.10 16.18
C ARG A 70 -3.91 -25.20 17.32
N LYS A 71 -2.80 -25.92 17.14
CA LYS A 71 -1.74 -26.06 18.15
C LYS A 71 -0.89 -24.79 18.29
N GLY A 72 -0.58 -24.12 17.19
CA GLY A 72 0.30 -22.96 17.13
C GLY A 72 -0.35 -21.61 17.44
N ARG A 73 -1.70 -21.51 17.45
CA ARG A 73 -2.42 -20.23 17.61
C ARG A 73 -1.97 -19.41 18.83
N THR A 74 -1.77 -20.05 19.98
CA THR A 74 -1.37 -19.36 21.23
C THR A 74 0.08 -18.88 21.19
N ALA A 75 0.99 -19.64 20.56
CA ALA A 75 2.38 -19.23 20.36
C ALA A 75 2.46 -18.01 19.44
N ARG A 76 1.78 -18.05 18.28
CA ARG A 76 1.74 -16.94 17.31
C ARG A 76 1.05 -15.69 17.85
N ALA A 77 0.09 -15.84 18.76
CA ALA A 77 -0.50 -14.71 19.48
C ALA A 77 0.51 -14.02 20.40
N ARG A 78 1.39 -14.78 21.09
CA ARG A 78 2.47 -14.22 21.92
C ARG A 78 3.54 -13.53 21.07
N GLU A 79 3.92 -14.14 19.94
CA GLU A 79 4.91 -13.60 18.99
C GLU A 79 4.46 -12.22 18.45
N ARG A 80 3.18 -12.06 18.10
CA ARG A 80 2.59 -10.75 17.74
C ARG A 80 2.72 -9.67 18.81
N THR A 81 2.74 -10.05 20.07
CA THR A 81 2.84 -9.13 21.22
C THR A 81 4.26 -8.96 21.75
N GLN A 82 5.26 -9.55 21.10
CA GLN A 82 6.64 -9.43 21.54
C GLN A 82 7.15 -8.00 21.34
N VAL A 83 7.65 -7.39 22.42
CA VAL A 83 8.19 -6.03 22.39
C VAL A 83 9.48 -6.00 21.56
N ALA A 84 9.51 -5.13 20.54
CA ALA A 84 10.63 -4.98 19.64
C ALA A 84 11.84 -4.32 20.34
N GLY A 85 12.99 -4.99 20.34
CA GLY A 85 14.25 -4.53 20.95
C GLY A 85 14.97 -3.49 20.09
N ILE A 86 14.32 -2.36 19.80
CA ILE A 86 14.82 -1.35 18.86
C ILE A 86 15.74 -0.35 19.58
N ARG A 87 17.02 -0.32 19.20
CA ARG A 87 18.03 0.62 19.70
C ARG A 87 18.82 1.29 18.58
N ASP A 88 19.35 2.47 18.85
CA ASP A 88 20.28 3.16 17.94
C ASP A 88 21.68 2.55 18.01
N VAL A 89 22.28 2.33 16.84
CA VAL A 89 23.65 1.86 16.67
C VAL A 89 24.43 2.91 15.89
N GLN A 90 25.45 3.48 16.53
CA GLN A 90 26.34 4.46 15.90
C GLN A 90 27.43 3.75 15.09
N VAL A 91 27.56 4.13 13.82
CA VAL A 91 28.65 3.75 12.92
C VAL A 91 29.26 4.99 12.27
N ALA A 92 30.39 4.85 11.59
CA ALA A 92 31.09 5.99 10.95
C ALA A 92 30.23 6.74 9.91
N ALA A 93 29.26 6.06 9.29
CA ALA A 93 28.32 6.64 8.33
C ALA A 93 27.10 7.35 8.96
N GLY A 94 26.88 7.21 10.28
CA GLY A 94 25.77 7.82 11.01
C GLY A 94 25.08 6.88 12.01
N VAL A 95 23.93 7.33 12.51
CA VAL A 95 23.03 6.54 13.37
C VAL A 95 22.21 5.59 12.51
N CYS A 96 22.00 4.35 12.95
CA CYS A 96 21.00 3.44 12.38
C CYS A 96 20.27 2.70 13.49
N GLY A 97 18.94 2.67 13.42
CA GLY A 97 18.10 1.89 14.33
C GLY A 97 18.15 0.41 13.96
N VAL A 98 18.48 -0.44 14.94
CA VAL A 98 18.49 -1.90 14.80
C VAL A 98 17.46 -2.48 15.78
N ASN A 99 16.55 -3.30 15.24
CA ASN A 99 15.65 -4.16 15.99
C ASN A 99 16.30 -5.53 16.21
N GLU A 100 16.35 -6.01 17.46
CA GLU A 100 16.87 -7.33 17.79
C GLU A 100 15.71 -8.32 17.98
N ALA A 101 15.60 -9.31 17.10
CA ALA A 101 14.54 -10.32 17.11
C ALA A 101 15.12 -11.74 17.10
N GLY A 102 15.60 -12.19 18.26
CA GLY A 102 16.25 -13.49 18.41
C GLY A 102 17.61 -13.52 17.72
N SER A 103 17.83 -14.49 16.83
CA SER A 103 19.04 -14.57 16.00
C SER A 103 19.07 -13.54 14.87
N THR A 104 17.92 -12.98 14.47
CA THR A 104 17.82 -12.01 13.37
C THR A 104 17.88 -10.57 13.86
N LEU A 105 18.75 -9.78 13.25
CA LEU A 105 18.81 -8.32 13.40
C LEU A 105 18.14 -7.65 12.21
N ILE A 106 17.35 -6.59 12.44
CA ILE A 106 16.61 -5.89 11.39
C ILE A 106 16.91 -4.39 11.43
N ALA A 107 17.20 -3.83 10.26
CA ALA A 107 17.34 -2.39 10.04
C ALA A 107 16.45 -1.98 8.86
N MET A 108 16.20 -0.67 8.71
CA MET A 108 15.21 -0.17 7.76
C MET A 108 15.73 1.06 7.02
N ILE A 109 15.49 1.12 5.71
CA ILE A 109 15.84 2.22 4.82
C ILE A 109 14.54 2.78 4.25
N GLN A 110 14.30 4.08 4.35
CA GLN A 110 13.20 4.75 3.64
C GLN A 110 13.66 5.14 2.24
N LEU A 111 12.84 4.81 1.25
CA LEU A 111 12.96 5.37 -0.10
C LEU A 111 12.04 6.60 -0.15
N ALA A 112 12.64 7.78 -0.18
CA ALA A 112 11.91 9.04 -0.27
C ALA A 112 11.47 9.29 -1.73
N PRO A 113 10.26 9.80 -1.96
CA PRO A 113 9.71 9.99 -3.30
C PRO A 113 10.38 11.15 -4.04
N ASN A 114 10.60 10.99 -5.35
CA ASN A 114 10.96 12.09 -6.21
C ASN A 114 9.70 12.84 -6.68
N LEU A 115 9.27 13.81 -5.88
CA LEU A 115 8.07 14.64 -6.12
C LEU A 115 8.08 15.43 -7.45
N ASP A 116 9.20 15.50 -8.17
CA ASP A 116 9.31 16.16 -9.47
C ASP A 116 9.04 15.21 -10.65
N LEU A 117 8.81 13.91 -10.39
CA LEU A 117 8.44 12.92 -11.41
C LEU A 117 6.91 12.73 -11.41
N PRO A 118 6.17 13.29 -12.39
CA PRO A 118 4.75 13.02 -12.54
C PRO A 118 4.49 11.56 -12.94
N THR A 119 3.35 11.02 -12.51
CA THR A 119 2.80 9.78 -13.07
C THR A 119 1.89 10.11 -14.25
N VAL A 120 2.07 9.43 -15.38
CA VAL A 120 1.10 9.42 -16.48
C VAL A 120 0.22 8.18 -16.35
N ILE A 121 -1.08 8.39 -16.18
CA ILE A 121 -2.08 7.34 -16.12
C ILE A 121 -2.61 7.16 -17.55
N ALA A 122 -2.27 6.05 -18.18
CA ALA A 122 -2.85 5.59 -19.43
C ALA A 122 -3.88 4.48 -19.17
N GLU A 123 -4.64 4.10 -20.20
CA GLU A 123 -5.86 3.27 -20.10
C GLU A 123 -5.72 1.96 -19.30
N ARG A 124 -4.53 1.35 -19.32
CA ARG A 124 -4.24 0.07 -18.66
C ARG A 124 -2.86 0.03 -18.00
N THR A 125 -2.14 1.15 -17.97
CA THR A 125 -0.75 1.22 -17.51
C THR A 125 -0.49 2.53 -16.78
N LEU A 126 0.30 2.45 -15.71
CA LEU A 126 0.87 3.60 -15.03
C LEU A 126 2.32 3.77 -15.46
N TYR A 127 2.65 4.92 -16.02
CA TYR A 127 4.02 5.30 -16.29
C TYR A 127 4.50 6.23 -15.19
N THR A 128 5.35 5.70 -14.31
CA THR A 128 6.09 6.47 -13.31
C THR A 128 7.58 6.20 -13.50
N GLU A 129 8.38 7.26 -13.49
CA GLU A 129 9.84 7.17 -13.58
C GLU A 129 10.47 6.81 -12.21
N ASP A 130 9.78 7.12 -11.10
CA ASP A 130 10.24 6.84 -9.73
C ASP A 130 9.97 5.37 -9.36
N THR A 131 10.94 4.50 -9.62
CA THR A 131 10.86 3.05 -9.39
C THR A 131 12.17 2.47 -8.86
N ILE A 132 12.10 1.30 -8.23
CA ILE A 132 13.25 0.47 -7.87
C ILE A 132 13.14 -0.89 -8.57
N SER A 133 14.12 -1.19 -9.44
CA SER A 133 14.26 -2.50 -10.08
C SER A 133 14.71 -3.54 -9.06
N VAL A 134 14.14 -4.74 -9.12
CA VAL A 134 14.48 -5.84 -8.21
C VAL A 134 15.88 -6.39 -8.50
N ASP A 135 16.26 -6.53 -9.78
CA ASP A 135 17.63 -6.91 -10.21
C ASP A 135 18.73 -6.05 -9.54
N MET A 136 18.49 -4.73 -9.47
CA MET A 136 19.41 -3.73 -8.90
C MET A 136 19.87 -4.04 -7.46
N LEU A 137 19.05 -4.79 -6.70
CA LEU A 137 19.25 -5.10 -5.29
C LEU A 137 19.99 -6.43 -5.04
N PHE A 138 20.02 -7.39 -5.98
CA PHE A 138 20.74 -8.66 -5.76
C PHE A 138 22.24 -8.45 -5.46
N PRO A 139 22.99 -7.58 -6.18
CA PRO A 139 24.38 -7.27 -5.85
C PRO A 139 24.57 -6.50 -4.52
N MET A 140 23.49 -6.25 -3.78
CA MET A 140 23.50 -5.66 -2.44
C MET A 140 23.22 -6.68 -1.32
N LEU A 141 22.86 -7.93 -1.65
CA LEU A 141 22.60 -9.00 -0.68
C LEU A 141 23.89 -9.48 0.00
N ASP A 142 25.04 -9.57 -0.70
CA ASP A 142 26.33 -9.63 -0.02
C ASP A 142 26.86 -8.23 0.33
N GLN A 143 27.33 -8.12 1.57
CA GLN A 143 27.85 -6.89 2.17
C GLN A 143 29.24 -7.10 2.77
N PHE A 144 30.21 -7.44 1.90
CA PHE A 144 31.60 -7.77 2.22
C PHE A 144 31.71 -9.06 3.02
N GLY A 145 31.21 -10.16 2.43
CA GLY A 145 31.15 -11.48 3.06
C GLY A 145 30.16 -11.54 4.22
N ILE A 146 29.06 -10.79 4.13
CA ILE A 146 27.93 -10.79 5.07
C ILE A 146 26.66 -10.79 4.25
N ALA A 147 25.97 -11.93 4.23
CA ALA A 147 24.72 -12.12 3.51
C ALA A 147 23.55 -11.51 4.29
N VAL A 148 22.92 -10.49 3.74
CA VAL A 148 21.68 -9.86 4.23
C VAL A 148 20.51 -10.18 3.31
N ASP A 149 19.32 -10.30 3.87
CA ASP A 149 18.06 -10.37 3.11
C ASP A 149 17.45 -8.96 3.03
N ILE A 150 16.81 -8.63 1.91
CA ILE A 150 16.21 -7.31 1.67
C ILE A 150 14.75 -7.48 1.25
N ASP A 151 13.81 -7.02 2.08
CA ASP A 151 12.40 -6.94 1.70
C ASP A 151 12.04 -5.52 1.27
N ILE A 152 11.49 -5.37 0.07
CA ILE A 152 10.86 -4.14 -0.40
C ILE A 152 9.44 -4.12 0.18
N VAL A 153 9.19 -3.26 1.15
CA VAL A 153 7.90 -3.10 1.84
C VAL A 153 7.24 -1.82 1.35
N THR A 154 6.18 -1.96 0.56
CA THR A 154 5.38 -0.84 0.04
C THR A 154 4.01 -0.85 0.70
N THR A 155 3.64 0.20 1.44
CA THR A 155 2.30 0.36 2.03
C THR A 155 1.60 1.59 1.46
N GLY A 156 0.29 1.51 1.26
CA GLY A 156 -0.45 2.63 0.72
C GLY A 156 -1.96 2.43 0.65
N GLN A 157 -2.64 3.47 0.19
CA GLN A 157 -4.07 3.53 -0.05
C GLN A 157 -4.33 4.36 -1.31
N ARG A 158 -5.32 3.96 -2.12
CA ARG A 158 -5.76 4.68 -3.32
C ARG A 158 -6.22 6.10 -2.95
N VAL A 159 -7.04 6.15 -1.91
CA VAL A 159 -7.72 7.31 -1.34
C VAL A 159 -7.80 7.14 0.18
N ARG A 160 -8.06 8.22 0.92
CA ARG A 160 -8.43 8.12 2.34
C ARG A 160 -9.65 7.21 2.52
N SER A 161 -9.61 6.39 3.57
CA SER A 161 -10.68 5.45 3.95
C SER A 161 -11.97 6.12 4.45
N THR A 162 -11.95 7.43 4.72
CA THR A 162 -13.06 8.24 5.22
C THR A 162 -13.35 9.42 4.28
N GLY A 163 -14.57 9.96 4.36
CA GLY A 163 -14.99 11.14 3.61
C GLY A 163 -15.89 10.82 2.40
N SER A 164 -16.93 11.65 2.21
CA SER A 164 -17.89 11.51 1.09
C SER A 164 -17.24 11.74 -0.28
N TYR A 165 -16.21 12.60 -0.33
CA TYR A 165 -15.49 12.94 -1.54
C TYR A 165 -14.51 11.82 -1.96
N SER A 166 -13.94 11.06 -1.01
CA SER A 166 -13.05 9.92 -1.29
C SER A 166 -13.71 8.85 -2.16
N MET A 167 -15.03 8.63 -2.01
CA MET A 167 -15.79 7.74 -2.89
C MET A 167 -15.95 8.28 -4.32
N LEU A 168 -16.17 9.59 -4.49
CA LEU A 168 -16.28 10.22 -5.81
C LEU A 168 -14.92 10.22 -6.53
N TYR A 169 -13.83 10.38 -5.79
CA TYR A 169 -12.49 10.36 -6.34
C TYR A 169 -12.00 8.93 -6.66
N ASP A 170 -12.34 7.90 -5.86
CA ASP A 170 -12.11 6.49 -6.24
C ASP A 170 -12.87 6.12 -7.53
N GLN A 171 -14.08 6.66 -7.73
CA GLN A 171 -14.81 6.53 -9.00
C GLN A 171 -14.13 7.25 -10.17
N LEU A 172 -13.48 8.41 -9.94
CA LEU A 172 -12.69 9.13 -10.94
C LEU A 172 -11.43 8.34 -11.35
N ILE A 173 -10.74 7.72 -10.39
CA ILE A 173 -9.60 6.83 -10.69
C ILE A 173 -10.09 5.58 -11.46
N GLY A 174 -11.26 5.04 -11.09
CA GLY A 174 -11.82 3.86 -11.72
C GLY A 174 -10.94 2.62 -11.47
N THR A 175 -10.65 1.86 -12.53
CA THR A 175 -9.88 0.61 -12.46
C THR A 175 -8.36 0.79 -12.43
N HIS A 176 -7.83 2.00 -12.62
CA HIS A 176 -6.39 2.23 -12.65
C HIS A 176 -5.74 1.96 -11.27
N PRO A 177 -4.53 1.39 -11.18
CA PRO A 177 -3.86 1.09 -9.91
C PRO A 177 -3.23 2.31 -9.21
N VAL A 178 -3.85 3.49 -9.31
CA VAL A 178 -3.31 4.75 -8.74
C VAL A 178 -3.32 4.69 -7.22
N VAL A 179 -2.17 4.97 -6.60
CA VAL A 179 -2.00 5.01 -5.15
C VAL A 179 -1.72 6.45 -4.70
N GLY A 180 -2.71 7.06 -4.04
CA GLY A 180 -2.65 8.44 -3.58
C GLY A 180 -1.63 8.67 -2.46
N ASP A 181 -1.63 7.81 -1.43
CA ASP A 181 -0.65 7.77 -0.34
C ASP A 181 0.10 6.44 -0.45
N ARG A 182 1.39 6.48 -0.80
CA ARG A 182 2.27 5.30 -0.90
C ARG A 182 3.63 5.60 -0.29
N LEU A 183 4.06 4.71 0.61
CA LEU A 183 5.34 4.74 1.31
C LEU A 183 6.09 3.44 1.03
N THR A 184 7.38 3.57 0.70
CA THR A 184 8.24 2.43 0.34
C THR A 184 9.48 2.41 1.23
N TRP A 185 9.78 1.25 1.80
CA TRP A 185 10.97 1.00 2.59
C TRP A 185 11.68 -0.28 2.16
N LEU A 186 12.97 -0.36 2.42
CA LEU A 186 13.73 -1.62 2.41
C LEU A 186 13.95 -2.07 3.85
N VAL A 187 13.48 -3.26 4.18
CA VAL A 187 13.75 -3.93 5.47
C VAL A 187 14.92 -4.88 5.26
N VAL A 188 16.07 -4.53 5.85
CA VAL A 188 17.31 -5.29 5.74
C VAL A 188 17.44 -6.20 6.95
N ARG A 189 17.48 -7.52 6.73
CA ARG A 189 17.64 -8.52 7.80
C ARG A 189 19.01 -9.19 7.74
N LEU A 190 19.64 -9.34 8.89
CA LEU A 190 20.89 -10.08 9.08
C LEU A 190 20.63 -11.21 10.07
N ASP A 191 20.64 -12.44 9.57
CA ASP A 191 20.69 -13.65 10.40
C ASP A 191 22.12 -13.83 10.95
N GLN A 192 22.27 -13.83 12.27
CA GLN A 192 23.56 -13.98 12.94
C GLN A 192 24.14 -15.39 12.85
N GLU A 193 23.30 -16.43 12.72
CA GLU A 193 23.73 -17.82 12.60
C GLU A 193 24.29 -18.06 11.20
N ARG A 194 23.56 -17.64 10.15
CA ARG A 194 24.03 -17.65 8.75
C ARG A 194 25.37 -16.93 8.57
N ASN A 195 25.58 -15.84 9.30
CA ASN A 195 26.78 -15.00 9.20
C ASN A 195 27.85 -15.28 10.26
N LEU A 196 27.68 -16.31 11.10
CA LEU A 196 28.53 -16.55 12.29
C LEU A 196 30.03 -16.63 11.94
N ALA A 197 30.39 -17.30 10.85
CA ALA A 197 31.77 -17.48 10.40
C ALA A 197 32.44 -16.18 9.91
N ALA A 198 31.66 -15.19 9.46
CA ALA A 198 32.16 -13.88 9.04
C ALA A 198 32.22 -12.88 10.21
N LEU A 199 31.23 -12.95 11.11
CA LEU A 199 31.11 -12.07 12.28
C LEU A 199 32.14 -12.39 13.35
N SER A 200 32.33 -13.67 13.68
CA SER A 200 33.27 -14.13 14.72
C SER A 200 34.72 -13.70 14.47
N LYS A 201 35.15 -13.64 13.20
CA LYS A 201 36.47 -13.11 12.77
C LYS A 201 36.69 -11.64 13.15
N ARG A 202 35.63 -10.89 13.40
CA ARG A 202 35.65 -9.45 13.73
C ARG A 202 35.39 -9.18 15.22
N GLY A 203 35.15 -10.22 16.03
CA GLY A 203 34.89 -10.14 17.47
C GLY A 203 33.54 -10.76 17.89
N PRO A 204 33.11 -10.54 19.15
CA PRO A 204 31.87 -11.11 19.68
C PRO A 204 30.62 -10.66 18.90
N CYS A 205 29.82 -11.62 18.44
CA CYS A 205 28.67 -11.35 17.56
C CYS A 205 27.68 -10.32 18.12
N ALA A 206 27.36 -10.37 19.42
CA ALA A 206 26.45 -9.42 20.07
C ALA A 206 26.90 -7.94 19.98
N VAL A 207 28.21 -7.67 19.81
CA VAL A 207 28.77 -6.32 19.66
C VAL A 207 29.00 -5.97 18.19
N VAL A 208 29.40 -6.96 17.39
CA VAL A 208 29.79 -6.77 15.98
C VAL A 208 28.58 -6.77 15.04
N ALA A 209 27.64 -7.69 15.21
CA ALA A 209 26.54 -7.90 14.28
C ALA A 209 25.62 -6.67 14.12
N PRO A 210 25.23 -5.94 15.20
CA PRO A 210 24.46 -4.71 15.05
C PRO A 210 25.21 -3.62 14.29
N LYS A 211 26.54 -3.48 14.53
CA LYS A 211 27.40 -2.53 13.81
C LYS A 211 27.61 -2.94 12.34
N ALA A 212 27.69 -4.25 12.07
CA ALA A 212 27.83 -4.79 10.73
C ALA A 212 26.55 -4.55 9.91
N LEU A 213 25.38 -4.80 10.48
CA LEU A 213 24.08 -4.48 9.87
C LEU A 213 23.95 -2.98 9.64
N ALA A 214 24.13 -2.13 10.66
CA ALA A 214 24.05 -0.67 10.51
C ALA A 214 24.98 -0.15 9.40
N SER A 215 26.20 -0.68 9.31
CA SER A 215 27.16 -0.32 8.24
C SER A 215 26.70 -0.82 6.87
N ALA A 216 26.11 -2.02 6.78
CA ALA A 216 25.52 -2.54 5.54
C ALA A 216 24.34 -1.69 5.07
N THR A 217 23.41 -1.35 5.97
CA THR A 217 22.25 -0.49 5.71
C THR A 217 22.67 0.87 5.14
N HIS A 218 23.67 1.53 5.73
CA HIS A 218 24.21 2.80 5.21
C HIS A 218 24.90 2.66 3.84
N ARG A 219 25.57 1.53 3.55
CA ARG A 219 26.14 1.26 2.22
C ARG A 219 25.07 1.02 1.16
N ILE A 220 24.04 0.24 1.47
CA ILE A 220 22.88 0.00 0.59
C ILE A 220 22.22 1.35 0.26
N ALA A 221 21.90 2.16 1.28
CA ALA A 221 21.34 3.49 1.08
C ALA A 221 22.25 4.44 0.27
N SER A 222 23.57 4.29 0.36
CA SER A 222 24.51 5.11 -0.43
C SER A 222 24.57 4.66 -1.89
N ARG A 223 24.63 3.35 -2.17
CA ARG A 223 24.55 2.79 -3.53
C ARG A 223 23.24 3.13 -4.25
N LEU A 224 22.13 3.25 -3.51
CA LEU A 224 20.85 3.70 -4.06
C LEU A 224 20.89 5.20 -4.41
N ARG A 225 21.46 6.04 -3.56
CA ARG A 225 21.66 7.48 -3.85
C ARG A 225 22.61 7.73 -5.01
N GLU A 226 23.67 6.93 -5.16
CA GLU A 226 24.56 6.93 -6.33
C GLU A 226 23.82 6.63 -7.65
N ARG A 227 22.68 5.94 -7.57
CA ARG A 227 21.77 5.62 -8.70
C ARG A 227 20.57 6.56 -8.80
N GLY A 228 20.57 7.67 -8.06
CA GLY A 228 19.50 8.69 -8.08
C GLY A 228 18.31 8.42 -7.16
N ILE A 229 18.26 7.28 -6.46
CA ILE A 229 17.17 6.93 -5.54
C ILE A 229 17.43 7.53 -4.15
N ALA A 230 16.52 8.37 -3.65
CA ALA A 230 16.68 9.08 -2.38
C ALA A 230 16.49 8.17 -1.15
N ALA A 231 17.53 7.41 -0.79
CA ALA A 231 17.49 6.42 0.28
C ALA A 231 18.09 6.91 1.62
N HIS A 232 17.39 6.67 2.73
CA HIS A 232 17.79 7.07 4.08
C HIS A 232 17.70 5.92 5.08
N ALA A 233 18.80 5.57 5.75
CA ALA A 233 18.77 4.63 6.87
C ALA A 233 18.01 5.26 8.07
N LEU A 234 17.06 4.53 8.65
CA LEU A 234 16.22 5.04 9.73
C LEU A 234 16.90 4.91 11.11
N PRO A 235 16.88 5.93 11.97
CA PRO A 235 17.16 5.80 13.41
C PRO A 235 16.03 5.07 14.14
N ALA A 236 16.27 4.63 15.38
CA ALA A 236 15.35 3.81 16.17
C ALA A 236 13.97 4.44 16.38
N ALA A 237 13.89 5.77 16.52
CA ALA A 237 12.62 6.49 16.59
C ALA A 237 11.82 6.36 15.28
N ALA A 238 12.43 6.67 14.15
CA ALA A 238 11.79 6.57 12.84
C ALA A 238 11.45 5.13 12.45
N LEU A 239 12.25 4.14 12.86
CA LEU A 239 11.94 2.72 12.66
C LEU A 239 10.69 2.31 13.46
N ARG A 240 10.55 2.78 14.72
CA ARG A 240 9.31 2.60 15.50
C ARG A 240 8.11 3.27 14.83
N ASP A 241 8.28 4.46 14.28
CA ASP A 241 7.20 5.18 13.58
C ASP A 241 6.77 4.46 12.29
N ALA A 242 7.72 4.02 11.47
CA ALA A 242 7.44 3.23 10.27
C ALA A 242 6.78 1.89 10.60
N THR A 243 7.20 1.22 11.68
CA THR A 243 6.52 0.01 12.18
C THR A 243 5.07 0.29 12.56
N ARG A 244 4.79 1.40 13.26
CA ARG A 244 3.43 1.84 13.61
C ARG A 244 2.59 2.17 12.37
N LEU A 245 3.16 2.81 11.34
CA LEU A 245 2.47 3.03 10.06
C LEU A 245 2.10 1.70 9.38
N LEU A 246 3.02 0.72 9.41
CA LEU A 246 2.77 -0.62 8.89
C LEU A 246 1.76 -1.44 9.72
N HIS A 247 1.36 -1.01 10.91
CA HIS A 247 0.20 -1.58 11.61
C HIS A 247 -1.13 -1.02 11.10
N ALA A 248 -1.14 0.10 10.36
CA ALA A 248 -2.34 0.76 9.84
C ALA A 248 -3.44 1.04 10.89
N GLY A 249 -3.05 1.31 12.14
CA GLY A 249 -3.97 1.52 13.25
C GLY A 249 -4.66 0.26 13.77
N VAL A 250 -4.06 -0.92 13.56
CA VAL A 250 -4.46 -2.19 14.17
C VAL A 250 -3.52 -2.53 15.33
N GLU A 251 -4.07 -2.81 16.51
CA GLU A 251 -3.28 -3.28 17.65
C GLU A 251 -3.00 -4.79 17.54
N LEU A 252 -1.74 -5.20 17.59
CA LEU A 252 -1.33 -6.60 17.36
C LEU A 252 -1.84 -7.56 18.44
N SER A 253 -2.07 -7.06 19.65
CA SER A 253 -2.62 -7.79 20.80
C SER A 253 -4.13 -8.04 20.69
N ASP A 254 -4.85 -7.20 19.97
CA ASP A 254 -6.30 -7.28 19.75
C ASP A 254 -6.65 -8.29 18.64
N LEU A 255 -5.70 -8.61 17.75
CA LEU A 255 -5.94 -9.47 16.61
C LEU A 255 -6.21 -10.93 17.00
N ARG A 256 -7.42 -11.40 16.68
CA ARG A 256 -7.84 -12.79 16.76
C ARG A 256 -7.59 -13.51 15.45
N GLU A 257 -6.86 -14.63 15.49
CA GLU A 257 -6.58 -15.43 14.29
C GLU A 257 -7.71 -16.43 13.97
N THR A 258 -8.35 -16.19 12.82
CA THR A 258 -9.29 -17.09 12.15
C THR A 258 -8.55 -17.84 11.02
N TRP A 259 -9.18 -18.85 10.40
CA TRP A 259 -8.52 -19.68 9.39
C TRP A 259 -8.18 -18.90 8.10
N SER A 260 -8.93 -17.84 7.80
CA SER A 260 -8.84 -17.03 6.58
C SER A 260 -8.24 -15.64 6.78
N ASN A 261 -8.32 -15.08 7.98
CA ASN A 261 -8.04 -13.66 8.27
C ASN A 261 -7.70 -13.49 9.75
N LEU A 262 -7.22 -12.30 10.11
CA LEU A 262 -7.17 -11.82 11.48
C LEU A 262 -8.28 -10.79 11.68
N GLU A 263 -9.09 -10.98 12.71
CA GLU A 263 -10.18 -10.08 13.10
C GLU A 263 -9.70 -9.16 14.23
N SER A 264 -9.94 -7.85 14.11
CA SER A 264 -9.82 -6.90 15.22
C SER A 264 -11.15 -6.81 15.98
N SER A 265 -11.14 -6.33 17.22
CA SER A 265 -12.35 -5.96 17.96
C SER A 265 -13.14 -4.85 17.27
N VAL A 266 -12.49 -4.01 16.45
CA VAL A 266 -13.17 -2.96 15.65
C VAL A 266 -13.98 -3.63 14.53
N PRO A 267 -15.33 -3.52 14.52
CA PRO A 267 -16.16 -4.16 13.51
C PRO A 267 -15.78 -3.72 12.09
N GLY A 268 -15.71 -4.66 11.16
CA GLY A 268 -15.36 -4.38 9.77
C GLY A 268 -13.88 -4.06 9.52
N ARG A 269 -12.99 -4.25 10.49
CA ARG A 269 -11.53 -4.18 10.30
C ARG A 269 -10.89 -5.56 10.41
N CYS A 270 -10.63 -6.17 9.27
CA CYS A 270 -9.93 -7.43 9.14
C CYS A 270 -8.56 -7.22 8.47
N VAL A 271 -7.55 -7.99 8.89
CA VAL A 271 -6.27 -8.12 8.19
C VAL A 271 -6.30 -9.45 7.42
N THR A 272 -6.10 -9.39 6.11
CA THR A 272 -6.09 -10.58 5.24
C THR A 272 -4.86 -10.58 4.36
N SER A 273 -4.06 -11.65 4.45
CA SER A 273 -2.78 -11.79 3.75
C SER A 273 -2.81 -12.91 2.71
N PHE A 274 -2.29 -12.60 1.53
CA PHE A 274 -2.22 -13.47 0.36
C PHE A 274 -0.76 -13.62 -0.08
N LEU A 275 -0.40 -14.81 -0.54
CA LEU A 275 0.84 -15.10 -1.24
C LEU A 275 0.61 -14.91 -2.74
N ILE A 276 1.57 -14.32 -3.44
CA ILE A 276 1.48 -14.10 -4.89
C ILE A 276 1.97 -15.36 -5.62
N ASP A 277 1.15 -15.85 -6.53
CA ASP A 277 1.47 -16.92 -7.48
C ASP A 277 1.93 -16.27 -8.79
N TRP A 278 3.26 -16.21 -9.00
CA TRP A 278 3.87 -15.56 -10.15
C TRP A 278 3.51 -16.25 -11.47
N THR A 279 3.20 -17.55 -11.44
CA THR A 279 2.79 -18.30 -12.63
C THR A 279 1.39 -17.91 -13.13
N ARG A 280 0.60 -17.25 -12.27
CA ARG A 280 -0.75 -16.76 -12.56
C ARG A 280 -0.85 -15.25 -12.72
N LEU A 281 0.22 -14.50 -12.43
CA LEU A 281 0.25 -13.04 -12.59
C LEU A 281 0.11 -12.65 -14.07
N GLY A 282 0.59 -13.48 -15.00
CA GLY A 282 0.34 -13.33 -16.43
C GLY A 282 0.93 -12.03 -16.99
N GLY A 283 0.09 -11.24 -17.67
CA GLY A 283 0.44 -9.89 -18.15
C GLY A 283 0.01 -8.77 -17.21
N GLU A 284 -0.47 -9.09 -16.01
CA GLU A 284 -0.75 -8.12 -14.95
C GLU A 284 0.55 -7.81 -14.18
N THR A 285 0.56 -6.70 -13.45
CA THR A 285 1.70 -6.22 -12.69
C THR A 285 1.44 -6.34 -11.19
N LEU A 286 2.47 -6.22 -10.36
CA LEU A 286 2.25 -6.15 -8.91
C LEU A 286 1.37 -4.95 -8.49
N ASP A 287 1.30 -3.90 -9.31
CA ASP A 287 0.46 -2.75 -9.05
C ASP A 287 -1.05 -3.07 -9.17
N ASP A 288 -1.45 -4.13 -9.86
CA ASP A 288 -2.86 -4.55 -9.92
C ASP A 288 -3.42 -4.95 -8.53
N CYS A 289 -2.55 -5.29 -7.57
CA CYS A 289 -2.89 -5.44 -6.15
C CYS A 289 -3.56 -4.19 -5.55
N TRP A 290 -3.28 -2.99 -6.07
CA TRP A 290 -3.87 -1.72 -5.59
C TRP A 290 -5.27 -1.46 -6.14
N THR A 291 -5.81 -2.30 -7.04
CA THR A 291 -7.15 -2.12 -7.64
C THR A 291 -8.25 -2.85 -6.87
N TRP A 292 -7.96 -4.05 -6.35
CA TRP A 292 -8.97 -4.99 -5.88
C TRP A 292 -9.54 -4.66 -4.50
N ASN A 293 -8.78 -4.00 -3.62
CA ASN A 293 -9.21 -3.70 -2.26
C ASN A 293 -9.16 -2.19 -1.97
N ARG A 294 -10.21 -1.68 -1.28
CA ARG A 294 -10.35 -0.27 -0.88
C ARG A 294 -9.70 0.07 0.48
N GLY A 295 -9.21 -0.93 1.21
CA GLY A 295 -8.49 -0.77 2.46
C GLY A 295 -7.05 -0.30 2.26
N ARG A 296 -6.27 -0.29 3.35
CA ARG A 296 -4.82 -0.07 3.25
C ARG A 296 -4.15 -1.36 2.79
N THR A 297 -3.39 -1.27 1.70
CA THR A 297 -2.69 -2.38 1.07
C THR A 297 -1.21 -2.32 1.46
N THR A 298 -0.60 -3.45 1.71
CA THR A 298 0.85 -3.58 1.94
C THR A 298 1.38 -4.73 1.10
N LEU A 299 2.14 -4.38 0.06
CA LEU A 299 2.87 -5.32 -0.78
C LEU A 299 4.27 -5.47 -0.21
N VAL A 300 4.75 -6.72 -0.09
CA VAL A 300 6.13 -7.00 0.31
C VAL A 300 6.76 -7.98 -0.67
N VAL A 301 7.91 -7.60 -1.23
CA VAL A 301 8.73 -8.44 -2.11
C VAL A 301 10.06 -8.72 -1.41
N SER A 302 10.30 -9.98 -1.04
CA SER A 302 11.48 -10.43 -0.29
C SER A 302 12.56 -10.95 -1.23
N LEU A 303 13.78 -10.45 -1.03
CA LEU A 303 15.00 -10.82 -1.76
C LEU A 303 16.00 -11.46 -0.80
N THR A 304 16.66 -12.52 -1.27
CA THR A 304 17.58 -13.32 -0.47
C THR A 304 18.61 -13.97 -1.39
N ASP A 305 19.82 -14.19 -0.88
CA ASP A 305 21.02 -14.63 -1.63
C ASP A 305 20.98 -16.10 -2.10
N ASP A 306 19.87 -16.79 -1.84
CA ASP A 306 19.65 -18.20 -2.13
C ASP A 306 18.97 -18.34 -3.51
N THR A 307 19.23 -19.45 -4.21
CA THR A 307 18.94 -19.64 -5.65
C THR A 307 17.45 -19.82 -5.99
N GLY A 308 16.55 -19.27 -5.17
CA GLY A 308 15.11 -19.46 -5.21
C GLY A 308 14.31 -18.18 -5.41
N GLY A 309 14.91 -17.15 -6.04
CA GLY A 309 14.25 -15.93 -6.54
C GLY A 309 13.49 -15.08 -5.51
N PRO A 310 12.85 -13.98 -5.95
CA PRO A 310 11.98 -13.16 -5.10
C PRO A 310 10.70 -13.90 -4.74
N ARG A 311 10.19 -13.64 -3.54
CA ARG A 311 8.83 -14.03 -3.12
C ARG A 311 8.02 -12.82 -2.71
N ALA A 312 6.73 -12.81 -3.01
CA ALA A 312 5.87 -11.67 -2.71
C ALA A 312 4.60 -12.05 -1.94
N ILE A 313 4.23 -11.22 -0.96
CA ILE A 313 2.93 -11.26 -0.29
C ILE A 313 2.24 -9.91 -0.41
N VAL A 314 0.91 -9.93 -0.40
CA VAL A 314 0.09 -8.73 -0.23
C VAL A 314 -0.85 -8.89 0.96
N ARG A 315 -0.92 -7.84 1.78
CA ARG A 315 -1.73 -7.77 3.00
C ARG A 315 -2.69 -6.60 2.88
N PHE A 316 -3.98 -6.88 3.03
CA PHE A 316 -5.06 -5.90 3.02
C PHE A 316 -5.59 -5.67 4.43
N ILE A 317 -5.82 -4.41 4.79
CA ILE A 317 -6.38 -3.99 6.08
C ILE A 317 -7.62 -3.13 5.81
N GLY A 318 -8.79 -3.67 6.10
CA GLY A 318 -10.08 -3.04 5.77
C GLY A 318 -11.27 -3.97 6.00
N PRO A 319 -12.38 -3.76 5.28
CA PRO A 319 -13.53 -4.67 5.29
C PRO A 319 -13.12 -6.12 5.00
N ALA A 320 -13.85 -7.07 5.57
CA ALA A 320 -13.67 -8.49 5.27
C ALA A 320 -13.83 -8.72 3.76
N VAL A 321 -12.92 -9.51 3.17
CA VAL A 321 -12.98 -9.90 1.76
C VAL A 321 -14.25 -10.73 1.51
N THR A 322 -15.20 -10.18 0.75
CA THR A 322 -16.44 -10.85 0.33
C THR A 322 -16.45 -11.25 -1.15
N THR A 323 -15.62 -10.62 -1.96
CA THR A 323 -15.40 -10.93 -3.38
C THR A 323 -14.36 -12.05 -3.55
N GLU A 324 -14.41 -12.74 -4.68
CA GLU A 324 -13.36 -13.68 -5.05
C GLU A 324 -12.06 -12.89 -5.34
N PRO A 325 -10.89 -13.33 -4.81
CA PRO A 325 -9.62 -12.71 -5.13
C PRO A 325 -9.19 -13.03 -6.57
N PRO A 326 -8.37 -12.18 -7.22
CA PRO A 326 -7.69 -12.50 -8.47
C PRO A 326 -6.94 -13.84 -8.39
N ASP A 327 -6.82 -14.53 -9.52
CA ASP A 327 -6.28 -15.90 -9.58
C ASP A 327 -4.85 -16.04 -9.04
N TYR A 328 -4.05 -14.97 -9.13
CA TYR A 328 -2.68 -14.89 -8.60
C TYR A 328 -2.60 -14.63 -7.09
N LEU A 329 -3.70 -14.25 -6.42
CA LEU A 329 -3.73 -14.01 -4.98
C LEU A 329 -4.21 -15.24 -4.21
N ARG A 330 -3.27 -15.91 -3.55
CA ARG A 330 -3.54 -17.18 -2.86
C ARG A 330 -3.59 -16.97 -1.36
N LEU A 331 -4.77 -17.20 -0.78
CA LEU A 331 -5.01 -16.93 0.64
C LEU A 331 -4.14 -17.82 1.55
N LEU A 332 -3.36 -17.21 2.45
CA LEU A 332 -2.49 -17.90 3.40
C LEU A 332 -3.29 -18.52 4.57
N ARG A 333 -4.13 -19.51 4.23
CA ARG A 333 -5.06 -20.17 5.15
C ARG A 333 -4.30 -20.87 6.29
N GLY A 334 -4.65 -20.51 7.52
CA GLY A 334 -4.04 -21.02 8.75
C GLY A 334 -2.69 -20.38 9.13
N ASP A 335 -2.18 -19.42 8.36
CA ASP A 335 -0.85 -18.82 8.54
C ASP A 335 -0.87 -17.28 8.60
N GLN A 336 -2.05 -16.69 8.79
CA GLN A 336 -2.29 -15.25 8.74
C GLN A 336 -1.45 -14.47 9.78
N SER A 337 -1.24 -15.01 10.98
CA SER A 337 -0.38 -14.37 11.99
C SER A 337 1.08 -14.25 11.52
N ASN A 338 1.60 -15.30 10.89
CA ASN A 338 2.97 -15.34 10.41
C ASN A 338 3.12 -14.43 9.20
N ALA A 339 2.13 -14.43 8.30
CA ALA A 339 2.08 -13.53 7.15
C ALA A 339 2.05 -12.05 7.57
N LEU A 340 1.29 -11.72 8.63
CA LEU A 340 1.32 -10.39 9.24
C LEU A 340 2.73 -10.05 9.76
N LEU A 341 3.38 -10.92 10.53
CA LEU A 341 4.72 -10.66 11.06
C LEU A 341 5.79 -10.53 9.96
N ALA A 342 5.72 -11.36 8.92
CA ALA A 342 6.58 -11.29 7.74
C ALA A 342 6.41 -9.98 6.95
N SER A 343 5.21 -9.37 6.99
CA SER A 343 4.95 -8.05 6.39
C SER A 343 5.42 -6.85 7.23
N LEU A 344 6.03 -7.11 8.39
CA LEU A 344 6.52 -6.11 9.35
C LEU A 344 8.05 -6.23 9.51
N PRO A 345 8.76 -5.19 10.01
CA PRO A 345 10.19 -5.23 10.30
C PRO A 345 10.53 -6.06 11.56
N THR A 346 10.13 -7.32 11.54
CA THR A 346 10.36 -8.34 12.57
C THR A 346 11.35 -9.41 12.10
N GLY A 347 11.73 -10.34 12.99
CA GLY A 347 12.57 -11.48 12.64
C GLY A 347 11.91 -12.48 11.69
N SER A 348 10.57 -12.46 11.56
CA SER A 348 9.83 -13.30 10.62
C SER A 348 10.06 -12.80 9.19
N SER A 349 10.32 -13.73 8.26
CA SER A 349 10.52 -13.48 6.83
C SER A 349 9.47 -14.21 6.00
N ILE A 350 9.19 -13.74 4.77
CA ILE A 350 8.35 -14.44 3.79
C ILE A 350 8.85 -15.88 3.55
N ARG A 351 10.17 -16.12 3.62
CA ARG A 351 10.77 -17.47 3.52
C ARG A 351 10.24 -18.46 4.56
N ALA A 352 9.88 -17.98 5.75
CA ALA A 352 9.33 -18.83 6.83
C ALA A 352 7.85 -19.15 6.64
N LEU A 353 7.16 -18.49 5.71
CA LEU A 353 5.79 -18.81 5.33
C LEU A 353 5.74 -20.07 4.49
N ARG A 354 4.58 -20.72 4.51
CA ARG A 354 4.32 -21.92 3.71
C ARG A 354 4.16 -21.56 2.23
N GLY A 355 5.27 -21.63 1.48
CA GLY A 355 5.28 -21.52 0.02
C GLY A 355 4.49 -22.63 -0.70
N PHE A 356 4.36 -22.53 -2.02
CA PHE A 356 3.69 -23.56 -2.79
C PHE A 356 4.62 -24.75 -3.04
N GLU A 357 4.06 -25.97 -3.06
CA GLU A 357 4.82 -27.16 -3.45
C GLU A 357 5.30 -27.13 -4.90
N SER A 358 4.62 -26.36 -5.75
CA SER A 358 4.99 -26.11 -7.14
C SER A 358 6.15 -25.13 -7.29
N GLY A 359 6.55 -24.42 -6.23
CA GLY A 359 7.49 -23.30 -6.31
C GLY A 359 6.90 -22.04 -6.96
N ALA A 360 5.59 -21.96 -7.18
CA ALA A 360 4.95 -20.84 -7.88
C ALA A 360 5.02 -19.47 -7.15
N ASP A 361 5.52 -19.44 -5.92
CA ASP A 361 5.79 -18.24 -5.11
C ASP A 361 7.19 -17.66 -5.34
N ILE A 362 7.99 -18.33 -6.17
CA ILE A 362 9.28 -17.88 -6.65
C ILE A 362 9.08 -17.22 -8.02
N ALA A 363 9.54 -15.98 -8.18
CA ALA A 363 9.48 -15.32 -9.49
C ALA A 363 10.49 -15.97 -10.47
N PRO A 364 10.10 -16.28 -11.72
CA PRO A 364 11.03 -16.71 -12.77
C PRO A 364 12.07 -15.64 -13.08
N GLU A 365 13.31 -16.04 -13.38
CA GLU A 365 14.45 -15.13 -13.65
C GLU A 365 14.14 -14.06 -14.73
N GLU A 366 13.43 -14.45 -15.80
CA GLU A 366 12.97 -13.54 -16.86
C GLU A 366 12.09 -12.40 -16.30
N LEU A 367 11.18 -12.71 -15.37
CA LEU A 367 10.31 -11.72 -14.73
C LEU A 367 11.09 -10.84 -13.75
N VAL A 368 12.15 -11.35 -13.13
CA VAL A 368 12.98 -10.62 -12.15
C VAL A 368 13.72 -9.45 -12.79
N ALA A 369 14.19 -9.61 -14.03
CA ALA A 369 14.91 -8.56 -14.75
C ALA A 369 14.03 -7.32 -15.00
N ASP A 370 12.78 -7.53 -15.40
CA ASP A 370 11.81 -6.47 -15.71
C ASP A 370 10.99 -5.99 -14.48
N LEU A 371 11.15 -6.64 -13.31
CA LEU A 371 10.37 -6.32 -12.12
C LEU A 371 10.81 -5.01 -11.46
N ALA A 372 10.12 -3.92 -11.81
CA ALA A 372 10.22 -2.63 -11.15
C ALA A 372 9.07 -2.41 -10.16
N ILE A 373 9.38 -1.85 -8.99
CA ILE A 373 8.39 -1.47 -7.97
C ILE A 373 8.39 0.04 -7.82
N ALA A 374 7.23 0.66 -7.95
CA ALA A 374 7.12 2.12 -7.85
C ALA A 374 7.39 2.64 -6.43
N ILE A 375 8.17 3.72 -6.36
CA ILE A 375 8.46 4.45 -5.13
C ILE A 375 7.42 5.58 -4.99
N GLY A 376 7.01 5.88 -3.76
CA GLY A 376 6.29 7.11 -3.48
C GLY A 376 4.84 7.18 -4.00
N PRO A 377 4.07 8.20 -3.62
CA PRO A 377 2.70 8.38 -4.09
C PRO A 377 2.66 8.73 -5.58
N ASN A 378 1.64 8.25 -6.31
CA ASN A 378 1.33 8.81 -7.64
C ASN A 378 0.78 10.24 -7.53
N GLY A 379 0.28 10.63 -6.35
CA GLY A 379 -0.32 11.92 -6.09
C GLY A 379 -1.73 12.05 -6.66
N GLN A 380 -2.22 13.29 -6.71
CA GLN A 380 -3.56 13.57 -7.23
C GLN A 380 -3.57 13.94 -8.72
N ILE A 381 -4.66 13.57 -9.39
CA ILE A 381 -4.92 13.82 -10.81
C ILE A 381 -5.17 15.32 -11.01
N LEU A 382 -4.30 15.96 -11.79
CA LEU A 382 -4.45 17.36 -12.18
C LEU A 382 -5.40 17.51 -13.39
N GLY A 383 -5.41 16.53 -14.30
CA GLY A 383 -6.31 16.50 -15.46
C GLY A 383 -5.76 15.66 -16.63
N ALA A 384 -6.32 15.83 -17.82
CA ALA A 384 -5.89 15.15 -19.04
C ALA A 384 -4.72 15.88 -19.71
N ILE A 385 -3.74 15.16 -20.27
CA ILE A 385 -2.64 15.78 -21.02
C ILE A 385 -3.20 16.37 -22.31
N SER A 386 -2.91 17.65 -22.59
CA SER A 386 -3.51 18.32 -23.74
C SER A 386 -3.09 17.67 -25.07
N GLY A 387 -4.07 17.44 -25.96
CA GLY A 387 -3.90 16.64 -27.17
C GLY A 387 -3.90 15.10 -26.96
N GLN A 388 -3.93 14.62 -25.72
CA GLN A 388 -4.01 13.20 -25.37
C GLN A 388 -5.11 12.94 -24.32
N PRO A 389 -6.41 13.06 -24.67
CA PRO A 389 -7.51 13.03 -23.71
C PRO A 389 -7.70 11.70 -22.96
N ARG A 390 -7.00 10.63 -23.37
CA ARG A 390 -7.00 9.30 -22.72
C ARG A 390 -5.82 9.11 -21.75
N HIS A 391 -4.92 10.09 -21.66
CA HIS A 391 -3.80 10.11 -20.71
C HIS A 391 -4.02 11.21 -19.67
N THR A 392 -3.97 10.86 -18.39
CA THR A 392 -4.13 11.84 -17.30
C THR A 392 -2.84 12.00 -16.51
N LEU A 393 -2.56 13.22 -16.06
CA LEU A 393 -1.36 13.57 -15.30
C LEU A 393 -1.70 13.57 -13.81
N ALA A 394 -0.99 12.76 -13.03
CA ALA A 394 -0.99 12.81 -11.58
C ALA A 394 0.38 13.28 -11.05
N LEU A 395 0.38 14.10 -10.00
CA LEU A 395 1.61 14.65 -9.42
C LEU A 395 1.40 14.89 -7.92
N PRO A 396 2.23 14.33 -7.01
CA PRO A 396 2.07 14.55 -5.58
C PRO A 396 2.47 15.98 -5.18
N LEU A 397 1.58 16.71 -4.49
CA LEU A 397 1.93 18.03 -3.97
C LEU A 397 2.84 17.95 -2.73
N PHE A 398 2.79 16.85 -1.98
CA PHE A 398 3.41 16.71 -0.66
C PHE A 398 4.19 15.39 -0.53
N ASP A 399 5.03 15.30 0.50
CA ASP A 399 5.78 14.08 0.83
C ASP A 399 5.05 13.32 1.97
N PRO A 400 4.53 12.10 1.74
CA PRO A 400 3.93 11.32 2.83
C PRO A 400 4.96 10.85 3.87
N ALA A 401 6.26 10.88 3.56
CA ALA A 401 7.32 10.43 4.45
C ALA A 401 7.26 11.11 5.83
N ARG A 402 7.51 10.34 6.88
CA ARG A 402 7.57 10.86 8.26
C ARG A 402 8.99 11.17 8.72
N PHE A 403 10.00 10.49 8.16
CA PHE A 403 11.41 10.79 8.44
C PHE A 403 12.02 11.57 7.27
N ASN A 404 12.63 12.72 7.58
CA ASN A 404 13.25 13.61 6.58
C ASN A 404 12.38 13.91 5.33
N PRO A 405 11.11 14.34 5.48
CA PRO A 405 10.26 14.68 4.34
C PRO A 405 10.85 15.82 3.51
N ARG A 406 10.77 15.71 2.18
CA ARG A 406 11.17 16.77 1.27
C ARG A 406 10.23 17.96 1.45
N ARG A 407 10.80 19.12 1.82
CA ARG A 407 10.06 20.38 1.82
C ARG A 407 9.78 20.82 0.38
N ARG A 408 8.56 21.32 0.12
CA ARG A 408 8.13 21.76 -1.22
C ARG A 408 7.40 23.09 -1.16
N THR A 409 7.69 23.96 -2.12
CA THR A 409 7.04 25.25 -2.35
C THR A 409 6.30 25.24 -3.68
N ILE A 410 5.02 25.61 -3.65
CA ILE A 410 4.11 25.54 -4.79
C ILE A 410 3.45 26.91 -4.99
N ASP A 411 3.52 27.44 -6.21
CA ASP A 411 2.77 28.65 -6.61
C ASP A 411 1.59 28.25 -7.49
N VAL A 412 0.37 28.69 -7.13
CA VAL A 412 -0.87 28.40 -7.86
C VAL A 412 -1.48 29.72 -8.31
N HIS A 413 -1.31 30.04 -9.59
CA HIS A 413 -1.90 31.19 -10.26
C HIS A 413 -3.21 30.77 -10.94
N ALA A 414 -4.29 30.63 -10.18
CA ALA A 414 -5.56 30.08 -10.65
C ALA A 414 -6.77 30.75 -9.98
N ARG A 415 -7.92 30.74 -10.65
CA ARG A 415 -9.19 31.16 -10.03
C ARG A 415 -9.52 30.24 -8.87
N LEU A 416 -10.15 30.80 -7.83
CA LEU A 416 -10.41 30.09 -6.57
C LEU A 416 -11.01 28.67 -6.72
N PRO A 417 -12.03 28.40 -7.57
CA PRO A 417 -12.59 27.04 -7.71
C PRO A 417 -11.57 26.00 -8.19
N VAL A 418 -10.64 26.37 -9.08
CA VAL A 418 -9.57 25.48 -9.56
C VAL A 418 -8.55 25.23 -8.46
N ALA A 419 -8.20 26.25 -7.68
CA ALA A 419 -7.31 26.08 -6.54
C ALA A 419 -7.95 25.21 -5.44
N GLN A 420 -9.24 25.40 -5.16
CA GLN A 420 -10.03 24.57 -4.25
C GLN A 420 -10.08 23.12 -4.71
N GLN A 421 -10.30 22.86 -6.01
CA GLN A 421 -10.28 21.52 -6.60
C GLN A 421 -8.91 20.83 -6.41
N ILE A 422 -7.80 21.53 -6.69
CA ILE A 422 -6.44 21.00 -6.52
C ILE A 422 -6.19 20.61 -5.05
N ILE A 423 -6.56 21.47 -4.10
CA ILE A 423 -6.38 21.24 -2.66
C ILE A 423 -7.30 20.12 -2.13
N LEU A 424 -8.57 20.08 -2.56
CA LEU A 424 -9.54 19.04 -2.22
C LEU A 424 -9.06 17.65 -2.68
N ARG A 425 -8.49 17.57 -3.89
CA ARG A 425 -7.87 16.36 -4.43
C ARG A 425 -6.63 15.94 -3.65
N ALA A 426 -5.74 16.89 -3.32
CA ALA A 426 -4.56 16.64 -2.51
C ALA A 426 -4.93 16.05 -1.12
N MET A 427 -6.01 16.56 -0.52
CA MET A 427 -6.54 16.03 0.75
C MET A 427 -6.92 14.55 0.64
N VAL A 428 -7.68 14.15 -0.39
CA VAL A 428 -8.14 12.75 -0.54
C VAL A 428 -7.01 11.76 -0.82
N VAL A 429 -5.95 12.17 -1.50
CA VAL A 429 -4.77 11.32 -1.67
C VAL A 429 -3.88 11.25 -0.43
N GLY A 430 -4.22 11.96 0.66
CA GLY A 430 -3.57 11.78 1.97
C GLY A 430 -2.96 13.03 2.59
N ALA A 431 -3.13 14.22 2.00
CA ALA A 431 -2.65 15.46 2.61
C ALA A 431 -3.55 15.90 3.77
N ASP A 432 -2.99 16.12 4.95
CA ASP A 432 -3.64 16.90 6.01
C ASP A 432 -3.41 18.39 5.69
N VAL A 433 -4.49 19.16 5.51
CA VAL A 433 -4.46 20.52 4.93
C VAL A 433 -4.89 21.59 5.93
N GLU A 434 -4.08 22.64 6.06
CA GLU A 434 -4.38 23.84 6.84
C GLU A 434 -4.43 25.07 5.94
N ILE A 435 -5.51 25.86 6.03
CA ILE A 435 -5.79 26.96 5.10
C ILE A 435 -5.72 28.30 5.83
N HIS A 436 -4.75 29.13 5.46
CA HIS A 436 -4.68 30.54 5.79
C HIS A 436 -5.17 31.35 4.58
N SER A 437 -6.25 32.10 4.71
CA SER A 437 -6.81 32.89 3.60
C SER A 437 -7.17 34.31 4.06
N ALA A 438 -6.95 35.30 3.18
CA ALA A 438 -7.51 36.64 3.34
C ALA A 438 -9.04 36.69 3.12
N ARG A 439 -9.62 35.64 2.53
CA ARG A 439 -11.05 35.46 2.23
C ARG A 439 -11.58 34.15 2.86
N PRO A 440 -11.54 34.01 4.21
CA PRO A 440 -11.88 32.76 4.90
C PRO A 440 -13.28 32.24 4.57
N ASP A 441 -14.25 33.15 4.41
CA ASP A 441 -15.63 32.90 4.00
C ASP A 441 -15.74 31.98 2.78
N SER A 442 -14.91 32.22 1.75
CA SER A 442 -14.92 31.46 0.50
C SER A 442 -14.41 30.02 0.65
N TRP A 443 -13.71 29.70 1.75
CA TRP A 443 -13.23 28.35 2.06
C TRP A 443 -14.12 27.61 3.07
N ARG A 444 -15.00 28.30 3.81
CA ARG A 444 -15.83 27.66 4.85
C ARG A 444 -16.69 26.53 4.32
N GLN A 445 -17.29 26.68 3.14
CA GLN A 445 -18.10 25.63 2.51
C GLN A 445 -17.29 24.37 2.22
N LEU A 446 -16.07 24.51 1.69
CA LEU A 446 -15.20 23.39 1.38
C LEU A 446 -14.86 22.61 2.67
N VAL A 447 -14.45 23.33 3.70
CA VAL A 447 -14.14 22.75 5.02
C VAL A 447 -15.38 22.07 5.63
N SER A 448 -16.56 22.70 5.58
CA SER A 448 -17.79 22.09 6.13
C SER A 448 -18.29 20.89 5.33
N ALA A 449 -18.08 20.89 4.00
CA ALA A 449 -18.48 19.78 3.13
C ALA A 449 -17.53 18.57 3.22
N VAL A 450 -16.25 18.79 3.58
CA VAL A 450 -15.32 17.73 3.99
C VAL A 450 -15.70 17.18 5.37
N GLY A 451 -15.98 18.07 6.34
CA GLY A 451 -16.54 17.70 7.64
C GLY A 451 -15.58 16.98 8.61
N ASP A 452 -14.28 16.90 8.28
CA ASP A 452 -13.24 16.28 9.11
C ASP A 452 -12.09 17.28 9.36
N PRO A 453 -12.02 17.89 10.56
CA PRO A 453 -10.98 18.86 10.92
C PRO A 453 -9.54 18.34 10.87
N ARG A 454 -9.34 17.01 10.88
CA ARG A 454 -7.99 16.43 10.82
C ARG A 454 -7.43 16.41 9.40
N SER A 455 -8.28 16.26 8.38
CA SER A 455 -7.86 16.23 6.98
C SER A 455 -7.93 17.60 6.30
N MET A 456 -8.87 18.48 6.69
CA MET A 456 -8.92 19.86 6.22
C MET A 456 -9.46 20.83 7.28
N ARG A 457 -8.70 21.88 7.58
CA ARG A 457 -9.10 22.96 8.50
C ARG A 457 -8.76 24.35 7.98
N LEU A 458 -9.54 25.33 8.44
CA LEU A 458 -9.26 26.75 8.28
C LEU A 458 -8.49 27.22 9.53
N ALA A 459 -7.37 27.92 9.35
CA ALA A 459 -6.60 28.46 10.46
C ALA A 459 -7.31 29.67 11.08
N ASP A 460 -7.28 29.79 12.41
CA ASP A 460 -7.83 30.95 13.10
C ASP A 460 -6.93 32.19 12.84
N PRO A 461 -7.49 33.35 12.44
CA PRO A 461 -6.73 34.59 12.30
C PRO A 461 -5.98 35.03 13.57
N GLY A 462 -6.40 34.59 14.75
CA GLY A 462 -5.79 34.90 16.04
C GLY A 462 -4.52 34.11 16.36
N ASP A 463 -4.37 32.89 15.84
CA ASP A 463 -3.25 31.97 16.19
C ASP A 463 -1.97 32.26 15.40
N GLY A 464 -1.50 33.51 15.52
CA GLY A 464 -0.10 33.82 15.35
C GLY A 464 0.71 33.01 16.37
N HIS A 465 1.55 32.09 15.90
CA HIS A 465 2.27 31.13 16.72
C HIS A 465 3.32 31.75 17.67
N THR A 466 2.88 32.43 18.73
CA THR A 466 3.61 32.41 20.01
C THR A 466 3.49 31.00 20.57
N GLY A 467 4.63 30.31 20.73
CA GLY A 467 4.70 28.89 21.08
C GLY A 467 4.22 28.55 22.49
N ALA A 468 2.92 28.65 22.73
CA ALA A 468 2.24 28.22 23.95
C ALA A 468 1.34 27.03 23.63
N GLN A 469 1.52 25.96 24.41
CA GLN A 469 0.88 24.66 24.27
C GLN A 469 -0.66 24.76 24.32
N THR A 470 -1.32 24.70 23.17
CA THR A 470 -2.75 24.36 23.10
C THR A 470 -2.92 22.85 23.27
N THR A 471 -3.89 22.47 24.09
CA THR A 471 -4.08 21.12 24.63
C THR A 471 -4.54 20.12 23.55
N GLU A 472 -4.16 18.84 23.70
CA GLU A 472 -4.54 17.69 22.85
C GLU A 472 -3.99 17.64 21.40
N ALA A 473 -2.67 17.48 21.29
CA ALA A 473 -2.02 16.63 20.27
C ALA A 473 -2.56 16.73 18.82
N GLU A 474 -2.68 17.93 18.27
CA GLU A 474 -2.98 18.11 16.86
C GLU A 474 -1.83 17.60 15.98
N THR A 475 -2.16 16.70 15.04
CA THR A 475 -1.22 16.27 14.01
C THR A 475 -0.81 17.48 13.16
N PRO A 476 0.48 17.76 12.96
CA PRO A 476 0.92 18.87 12.12
C PRO A 476 0.43 18.67 10.68
N ALA A 477 -0.09 19.73 10.06
CA ALA A 477 -0.54 19.70 8.69
C ALA A 477 0.62 19.31 7.74
N THR A 478 0.30 18.60 6.67
CA THR A 478 1.26 18.26 5.61
C THR A 478 1.40 19.38 4.58
N ILE A 479 0.28 20.10 4.33
CA ILE A 479 0.19 21.23 3.41
C ILE A 479 -0.37 22.45 4.17
N ALA A 480 0.38 23.54 4.17
CA ALA A 480 -0.11 24.86 4.54
C ALA A 480 -0.44 25.66 3.27
N VAL A 481 -1.68 26.11 3.15
CA VAL A 481 -2.20 26.90 2.02
C VAL A 481 -2.29 28.37 2.42
N PHE A 482 -1.74 29.25 1.60
CA PHE A 482 -1.78 30.70 1.78
C PHE A 482 -2.49 31.35 0.59
N ASP A 483 -3.77 31.65 0.75
CA ASP A 483 -4.63 32.26 -0.27
C ASP A 483 -4.69 33.78 -0.09
N HIS A 484 -4.13 34.53 -1.05
CA HIS A 484 -3.95 35.99 -0.98
C HIS A 484 -3.17 36.51 0.23
N LEU A 485 -2.34 35.65 0.83
CA LEU A 485 -1.47 36.00 1.96
C LEU A 485 -0.01 35.67 1.64
N PRO A 486 0.97 36.44 2.18
CA PRO A 486 2.36 36.01 2.14
C PRO A 486 2.52 34.74 3.00
N PRO A 487 3.26 33.72 2.52
CA PRO A 487 3.49 32.51 3.29
C PRO A 487 4.28 32.82 4.55
N ARG A 488 3.85 32.20 5.65
CA ARG A 488 4.49 32.30 6.97
C ARG A 488 5.26 31.01 7.28
N ALA A 489 6.12 31.04 8.29
CA ALA A 489 6.74 29.82 8.80
C ALA A 489 5.64 28.85 9.29
N SER A 490 5.61 27.63 8.73
CA SER A 490 4.68 26.56 9.12
C SER A 490 5.47 25.28 9.44
N SER A 491 4.90 24.46 10.30
CA SER A 491 5.39 23.10 10.57
C SER A 491 5.24 22.18 9.35
N ALA A 492 4.27 22.48 8.47
CA ALA A 492 4.06 21.77 7.21
C ALA A 492 5.33 21.73 6.36
N HIS A 493 5.57 20.58 5.72
CA HIS A 493 6.68 20.43 4.79
C HIS A 493 6.32 21.00 3.41
N THR A 494 5.03 21.05 3.06
CA THR A 494 4.55 21.65 1.81
C THR A 494 3.89 23.00 2.06
N THR A 495 4.27 24.02 1.31
CA THR A 495 3.64 25.35 1.31
C THR A 495 3.07 25.65 -0.07
N VAL A 496 1.77 25.91 -0.14
CA VAL A 496 1.06 26.33 -1.37
C VAL A 496 0.69 27.80 -1.23
N THR A 497 1.10 28.65 -2.18
CA THR A 497 0.61 30.03 -2.30
C THR A 497 -0.43 30.07 -3.42
N ILE A 498 -1.60 30.68 -3.17
CA ILE A 498 -2.65 30.87 -4.18
C ILE A 498 -2.76 32.37 -4.48
N SER A 499 -2.75 32.71 -5.77
CA SER A 499 -2.95 34.06 -6.29
C SER A 499 -3.72 34.04 -7.61
N GLU A 500 -4.23 35.19 -8.05
CA GLU A 500 -5.05 35.24 -9.27
C GLU A 500 -4.22 34.96 -10.55
N PRO A 501 -4.85 34.44 -11.62
CA PRO A 501 -4.20 34.22 -12.91
C PRO A 501 -3.52 35.48 -13.45
N GLY A 502 -2.30 35.34 -13.99
CA GLY A 502 -1.52 36.46 -14.54
C GLY A 502 -0.78 37.30 -13.50
N GLY A 503 -0.84 36.94 -12.21
CA GLY A 503 -0.05 37.59 -11.15
C GLY A 503 1.48 37.43 -11.31
N PRO A 504 2.27 38.19 -10.52
CA PRO A 504 3.73 38.12 -10.56
C PRO A 504 4.23 36.75 -10.04
N ARG A 505 4.93 36.02 -10.92
CA ARG A 505 5.49 34.68 -10.59
C ARG A 505 6.67 34.76 -9.63
N ARG A 506 6.70 33.87 -8.64
CA ARG A 506 7.91 33.65 -7.82
C ARG A 506 8.96 32.88 -8.63
N ARG A 507 10.22 33.30 -8.54
CA ARG A 507 11.35 32.70 -9.31
C ARG A 507 12.00 31.49 -8.64
N ALA A 508 11.60 31.16 -7.41
CA ALA A 508 12.17 30.07 -6.61
C ALA A 508 11.03 29.27 -5.96
N VAL A 509 10.36 28.46 -6.78
CA VAL A 509 9.33 27.50 -6.36
C VAL A 509 9.60 26.15 -7.02
N ASP A 510 9.34 25.06 -6.30
CA ASP A 510 9.55 23.69 -6.78
C ASP A 510 8.51 23.26 -7.81
N LEU A 511 7.33 23.88 -7.79
CA LEU A 511 6.21 23.61 -8.69
C LEU A 511 5.41 24.90 -8.92
N ALA A 512 5.05 25.20 -10.17
CA ALA A 512 4.12 26.28 -10.48
C ALA A 512 2.95 25.78 -11.33
N ILE A 513 1.72 26.05 -10.91
CA ILE A 513 0.49 25.71 -11.63
C ILE A 513 -0.16 27.01 -12.09
N ASN A 514 -0.20 27.24 -13.40
CA ASN A 514 -0.69 28.48 -14.01
C ASN A 514 -1.96 28.20 -14.80
N GLN A 515 -3.10 28.78 -14.42
CA GLN A 515 -4.32 28.70 -15.23
C GLN A 515 -4.17 29.53 -16.51
N VAL A 516 -4.27 28.87 -17.67
CA VAL A 516 -4.11 29.50 -19.00
C VAL A 516 -5.43 29.66 -19.75
N SER A 517 -6.46 28.90 -19.39
CA SER A 517 -7.83 29.08 -19.88
C SER A 517 -8.85 28.72 -18.78
N ALA A 518 -10.14 28.84 -19.08
CA ALA A 518 -11.17 28.41 -18.14
C ALA A 518 -11.01 26.92 -17.74
N THR A 519 -10.52 26.08 -18.66
CA THR A 519 -10.45 24.62 -18.58
C THR A 519 -9.04 24.04 -18.67
N ALA A 520 -7.97 24.85 -18.64
CA ALA A 520 -6.60 24.34 -18.77
C ALA A 520 -5.59 25.05 -17.86
N VAL A 521 -4.61 24.27 -17.39
CA VAL A 521 -3.49 24.71 -16.53
C VAL A 521 -2.16 24.25 -17.12
N ASP A 522 -1.14 25.10 -17.03
CA ASP A 522 0.25 24.77 -17.30
C ASP A 522 0.94 24.41 -15.98
N VAL A 523 1.37 23.15 -15.88
CA VAL A 523 2.07 22.58 -14.71
C VAL A 523 3.57 22.62 -15.00
N SER A 524 4.28 23.56 -14.40
CA SER A 524 5.72 23.77 -14.54
C SER A 524 6.49 23.08 -13.41
N ILE A 525 7.19 22.02 -13.79
CA ILE A 525 8.09 21.17 -12.97
C ILE A 525 9.53 21.53 -13.37
N PRO A 526 10.57 21.37 -12.52
CA PRO A 526 11.93 21.88 -12.80
C PRO A 526 12.56 21.51 -14.15
N MET A 527 12.13 20.41 -14.79
CA MET A 527 12.62 19.95 -16.10
C MET A 527 11.60 20.06 -17.25
N ARG A 528 10.31 20.30 -16.99
CA ARG A 528 9.25 20.32 -18.02
C ARG A 528 8.02 21.13 -17.60
N THR A 529 7.42 21.84 -18.56
CA THR A 529 6.05 22.36 -18.40
C THR A 529 5.10 21.49 -19.20
N VAL A 530 4.05 20.98 -18.55
CA VAL A 530 3.02 20.13 -19.17
C VAL A 530 1.70 20.88 -19.14
N ARG A 531 1.04 21.02 -20.30
CA ARG A 531 -0.32 21.57 -20.38
C ARG A 531 -1.34 20.48 -20.10
N VAL A 532 -2.23 20.76 -19.16
CA VAL A 532 -3.22 19.83 -18.64
C VAL A 532 -4.61 20.46 -18.76
N GLU A 533 -5.54 19.72 -19.36
CA GLU A 533 -6.96 20.05 -19.45
C GLU A 533 -7.65 19.55 -18.17
N LEU A 534 -8.28 20.47 -17.44
CA LEU A 534 -8.95 20.21 -16.18
C LEU A 534 -10.11 19.24 -16.39
N ILE A 535 -10.11 18.15 -15.60
CA ILE A 535 -11.22 17.20 -15.56
C ILE A 535 -12.15 17.63 -14.44
N GLU A 536 -13.41 17.95 -14.77
CA GLU A 536 -14.48 18.23 -13.81
C GLU A 536 -15.39 16.98 -13.67
N PRO A 537 -15.25 16.18 -12.60
CA PRO A 537 -16.13 15.07 -12.28
C PRO A 537 -17.49 15.60 -11.85
N ARG A 538 -18.56 14.94 -12.31
CA ARG A 538 -19.93 15.30 -11.93
C ARG A 538 -20.08 15.25 -10.40
N GLY A 539 -20.44 16.39 -9.80
CA GLY A 539 -20.66 16.51 -8.36
C GLY A 539 -19.41 16.86 -7.54
N GLU A 540 -18.26 17.15 -8.14
CA GLU A 540 -17.14 17.78 -7.42
C GLU A 540 -17.43 19.25 -7.10
N THR A 541 -18.17 19.96 -7.96
CA THR A 541 -18.46 21.40 -7.79
C THR A 541 -19.26 21.71 -6.52
N ARG A 542 -20.13 20.80 -6.06
CA ARG A 542 -20.93 20.96 -4.82
C ARG A 542 -20.10 21.25 -3.56
N TYR A 543 -18.81 20.93 -3.57
CA TYR A 543 -17.89 21.17 -2.46
C TYR A 543 -17.42 22.63 -2.38
N PHE A 544 -17.57 23.41 -3.45
CA PHE A 544 -17.07 24.80 -3.52
C PHE A 544 -17.98 25.81 -4.25
N GLU A 545 -19.04 25.37 -4.94
CA GLU A 545 -20.10 26.25 -5.44
C GLU A 545 -21.09 26.60 -4.31
N THR A 546 -21.09 27.86 -3.89
CA THR A 546 -22.13 28.40 -3.00
C THR A 546 -23.50 28.18 -3.63
N VAL A 547 -24.44 27.58 -2.89
CA VAL A 547 -25.83 27.47 -3.34
C VAL A 547 -26.48 28.84 -3.20
N ASP A 548 -26.41 29.63 -4.28
CA ASP A 548 -27.06 30.93 -4.40
C ASP A 548 -28.59 30.78 -4.49
N GLY A 549 -29.21 30.61 -3.32
CA GLY A 549 -30.66 30.73 -3.12
C GLY A 549 -31.52 29.60 -3.68
N PRO A 550 -32.85 29.66 -3.44
CA PRO A 550 -33.80 28.78 -4.10
C PRO A 550 -33.82 29.08 -5.62
N PRO A 551 -34.07 28.08 -6.49
CA PRO A 551 -34.03 28.28 -7.93
C PRO A 551 -35.04 29.35 -8.33
N ALA A 552 -34.56 30.36 -9.06
CA ALA A 552 -35.42 31.37 -9.66
C ALA A 552 -36.49 30.65 -10.50
N HIS A 553 -37.72 30.66 -10.02
CA HIS A 553 -38.87 30.23 -10.81
C HIS A 553 -38.94 31.17 -12.01
N ASN A 554 -38.60 30.65 -13.19
CA ASN A 554 -38.96 31.30 -14.44
C ASN A 554 -40.48 31.47 -14.43
N ALA A 555 -40.93 32.71 -14.21
CA ALA A 555 -42.33 33.11 -14.32
C ALA A 555 -42.74 33.13 -15.81
N GLY A 556 -42.68 31.95 -16.44
CA GLY A 556 -43.16 31.69 -17.78
C GLY A 556 -44.67 31.70 -17.77
N VAL A 557 -45.23 32.75 -18.36
CA VAL A 557 -46.66 33.02 -18.59
C VAL A 557 -47.51 31.75 -18.81
N SER A 558 -48.31 31.40 -17.80
CA SER A 558 -49.32 30.34 -17.90
C SER A 558 -50.54 30.81 -18.70
N GLY A 559 -50.48 30.70 -20.03
CA GLY A 559 -51.69 30.67 -20.85
C GLY A 559 -52.42 29.33 -20.71
N PRO A 560 -53.77 29.29 -20.67
CA PRO A 560 -54.50 28.04 -20.50
C PRO A 560 -54.40 27.16 -21.75
N VAL A 561 -53.75 26.00 -21.62
CA VAL A 561 -53.66 25.00 -22.70
C VAL A 561 -54.97 24.22 -22.79
N VAL A 562 -55.66 24.36 -23.92
CA VAL A 562 -56.83 23.56 -24.27
C VAL A 562 -56.39 22.13 -24.60
N ALA A 563 -56.97 21.14 -23.92
CA ALA A 563 -56.68 19.73 -24.19
C ALA A 563 -57.40 19.24 -25.47
N PRO A 564 -56.72 18.50 -26.37
CA PRO A 564 -57.37 17.88 -27.52
C PRO A 564 -58.20 16.65 -27.12
N PRO A 565 -59.31 16.35 -27.81
CA PRO A 565 -60.18 15.23 -27.47
C PRO A 565 -59.56 13.88 -27.85
N GLN A 566 -59.65 12.89 -26.96
CA GLN A 566 -59.30 11.50 -27.29
C GLN A 566 -60.42 10.83 -28.11
N PRO A 567 -60.11 10.15 -29.23
CA PRO A 567 -61.09 9.33 -29.96
C PRO A 567 -61.36 8.02 -29.21
N GLY A 568 -62.64 7.68 -29.04
CA GLY A 568 -63.06 6.53 -28.21
C GLY A 568 -62.95 5.15 -28.87
N GLY A 569 -62.85 4.11 -28.05
CA GLY A 569 -62.82 2.69 -28.42
C GLY A 569 -63.72 1.84 -27.51
N ARG A 570 -64.98 1.70 -27.91
CA ARG A 570 -66.14 1.16 -27.18
C ARG A 570 -66.15 -0.37 -27.04
N ARG A 571 -66.44 -0.89 -25.83
CA ARG A 571 -66.93 -2.28 -25.53
C ARG A 571 -65.96 -3.39 -26.00
N VAL A 572 -66.09 -4.69 -25.76
CA VAL A 572 -67.16 -5.53 -25.16
C VAL A 572 -66.74 -5.97 -23.76
N SER A 573 -67.63 -6.02 -22.76
CA SER A 573 -69.10 -5.84 -22.81
C SER A 573 -69.60 -4.44 -23.17
#